data_AF-A0AAJ5YV65-F1
#
_entry.id   AF-A0AAJ5YV65-F1
#
_cell.length_a   1.000
_cell.length_b   1.000
_cell.length_c   1.000
_cell.angle_alpha   90.00
_cell.angle_beta   90.00
_cell.angle_gamma   90.00
#
_symmetry.space_group_name_H-M   'P 1'
#
loop_
_entity.id
_entity.type
_entity.pdbx_description
1 polymer ?
#
loop_
_entity_poly.entity_id
_entity_poly.type
_entity_poly.pdbx_seq_one_letter_code
_entity_poly.pdbx_strand_id
1 'polypeptide(L)'
;MGFLEMYASKQADSNDVQAYLNQVSQEPNQYNGFNLVIGSTKDQQDTVLGYFTNRCDDRFSGNLLQNTHQKSCKGIYGLSNSTFSTPWPKIDRAERLMQDILQKKTDLDGILEGMFEMLLDSSGPIRSREDMQRTIHVEPFLLPSQANGVQLGVIGSKHSSWYGTRTSTVLMISRHAPRRAVFVERDVYGCIEPQNEHTQPTLLDFGQQSIRANHERRYEWSL
;
A
#
# COMPACT_ATOMS: atom_id res chain seq x y z
N MET A 1 9.79 -10.64 19.11
CA MET A 1 9.16 -11.38 18.00
C MET A 1 7.81 -10.76 17.74
N GLY A 2 7.66 -10.14 16.56
CA GLY A 2 6.45 -9.40 16.21
C GLY A 2 5.34 -10.32 15.70
N PHE A 3 4.08 -9.92 15.94
CA PHE A 3 2.84 -10.59 15.52
C PHE A 3 2.86 -11.20 14.11
N LEU A 4 3.54 -10.58 13.14
CA LEU A 4 3.65 -11.10 11.77
C LEU A 4 4.36 -12.46 11.70
N GLU A 5 5.40 -12.72 12.51
CA GLU A 5 6.12 -14.00 12.50
C GLU A 5 5.31 -15.14 13.14
N MET A 6 4.55 -14.84 14.20
CA MET A 6 3.80 -15.87 14.94
C MET A 6 2.55 -16.34 14.18
N TYR A 7 1.95 -15.49 13.35
CA TYR A 7 0.74 -15.83 12.57
C TYR A 7 0.99 -16.11 11.09
N ALA A 8 2.06 -15.59 10.46
CA ALA A 8 2.40 -15.96 9.08
C ALA A 8 2.88 -17.41 8.92
N SER A 9 3.24 -18.09 10.03
CA SER A 9 3.70 -19.49 10.02
C SER A 9 2.56 -20.52 10.06
N LYS A 10 1.31 -20.12 10.30
CA LYS A 10 0.15 -21.01 10.18
C LYS A 10 -0.42 -20.92 8.76
N GLN A 11 -0.14 -21.94 7.97
CA GLN A 11 -0.55 -22.06 6.56
C GLN A 11 -2.06 -21.88 6.37
N ALA A 12 -2.44 -20.84 5.66
CA ALA A 12 -3.83 -20.61 5.27
C ALA A 12 -4.23 -21.46 4.06
N ASP A 13 -4.97 -22.55 4.25
CA ASP A 13 -5.72 -23.24 3.19
C ASP A 13 -6.94 -22.40 2.74
N SER A 14 -7.54 -22.67 1.58
CA SER A 14 -8.57 -21.78 0.99
C SER A 14 -9.84 -21.62 1.84
N ASN A 15 -10.16 -22.58 2.73
CA ASN A 15 -11.18 -22.45 3.79
C ASN A 15 -10.74 -21.55 4.97
N ASP A 16 -9.50 -21.08 4.98
CA ASP A 16 -8.88 -20.41 6.12
C ASP A 16 -9.03 -18.87 6.08
N VAL A 17 -9.32 -18.23 4.94
CA VAL A 17 -9.44 -16.76 4.94
C VAL A 17 -10.56 -16.30 5.88
N GLN A 18 -11.77 -16.86 5.73
CA GLN A 18 -12.88 -16.52 6.63
C GLN A 18 -12.63 -17.00 8.07
N ALA A 19 -12.03 -18.18 8.24
CA ALA A 19 -11.70 -18.71 9.56
C ALA A 19 -10.68 -17.80 10.28
N TYR A 20 -9.68 -17.31 9.57
CA TYR A 20 -8.68 -16.36 10.05
C TYR A 20 -9.31 -15.02 10.43
N LEU A 21 -10.23 -14.48 9.61
CA LEU A 21 -10.97 -13.27 9.98
C LEU A 21 -11.78 -13.49 11.28
N ASN A 22 -12.45 -14.64 11.42
CA ASN A 22 -13.21 -15.00 12.62
C ASN A 22 -12.30 -15.19 13.86
N GLN A 23 -11.06 -15.63 13.66
CA GLN A 23 -10.09 -15.76 14.73
C GLN A 23 -9.57 -14.39 15.19
N VAL A 24 -9.17 -13.52 14.24
CA VAL A 24 -8.70 -12.16 14.54
C VAL A 24 -9.80 -11.34 15.22
N SER A 25 -11.07 -11.60 14.91
CA SER A 25 -12.21 -10.91 15.53
C SER A 25 -12.49 -11.31 16.99
N GLN A 26 -11.87 -12.36 17.53
CA GLN A 26 -12.05 -12.74 18.94
C GLN A 26 -11.32 -11.82 19.92
N GLU A 27 -10.19 -11.23 19.51
CA GLU A 27 -9.35 -10.41 20.38
C GLU A 27 -8.97 -9.03 19.77
N PRO A 28 -9.95 -8.25 19.26
CA PRO A 28 -9.69 -7.05 18.47
C PRO A 28 -9.06 -5.92 19.30
N ASN A 29 -9.30 -5.91 20.61
CA ASN A 29 -8.87 -4.87 21.54
C ASN A 29 -7.43 -5.05 22.04
N GLN A 30 -6.76 -6.16 21.68
CA GLN A 30 -5.33 -6.33 21.98
C GLN A 30 -4.43 -5.40 21.15
N TYR A 31 -4.99 -4.78 20.11
CA TYR A 31 -4.25 -3.96 19.15
C TYR A 31 -4.85 -2.56 19.08
N ASN A 32 -3.99 -1.58 18.79
CA ASN A 32 -4.45 -0.27 18.33
C ASN A 32 -5.27 -0.42 17.05
N GLY A 33 -6.02 0.62 16.67
CA GLY A 33 -6.80 0.59 15.45
C GLY A 33 -5.97 0.19 14.22
N PHE A 34 -6.42 -0.79 13.43
CA PHE A 34 -5.77 -1.26 12.20
C PHE A 34 -6.78 -1.58 11.09
N ASN A 35 -6.28 -1.70 9.86
CA ASN A 35 -6.99 -2.33 8.74
C ASN A 35 -6.19 -3.57 8.30
N LEU A 36 -6.85 -4.69 8.08
CA LEU A 36 -6.26 -5.95 7.64
C LEU A 36 -6.91 -6.38 6.32
N VAL A 37 -6.09 -6.57 5.29
CA VAL A 37 -6.47 -7.23 4.05
C VAL A 37 -5.68 -8.53 3.97
N ILE A 38 -6.37 -9.64 3.75
CA ILE A 38 -5.77 -10.97 3.63
C ILE A 38 -6.30 -11.63 2.36
N GLY A 39 -5.47 -12.43 1.70
CA GLY A 39 -5.84 -13.10 0.48
C GLY A 39 -5.24 -14.48 0.34
N SER A 40 -5.96 -15.38 -0.33
CA SER A 40 -5.46 -16.68 -0.76
C SER A 40 -5.59 -16.83 -2.26
N THR A 41 -4.56 -17.42 -2.87
CA THR A 41 -4.45 -17.62 -4.31
C THR A 41 -4.26 -19.09 -4.67
N LYS A 42 -4.58 -20.01 -3.75
CA LYS A 42 -4.27 -21.45 -3.84
C LYS A 42 -4.97 -22.17 -4.99
N ASP A 43 -6.23 -21.83 -5.28
CA ASP A 43 -7.00 -22.52 -6.30
C ASP A 43 -6.96 -21.82 -7.65
N GLN A 44 -6.90 -22.60 -8.73
CA GLN A 44 -6.76 -22.15 -10.12
C GLN A 44 -7.88 -21.22 -10.59
N GLN A 45 -9.02 -21.23 -9.90
CA GLN A 45 -10.19 -20.42 -10.23
C GLN A 45 -10.48 -19.37 -9.15
N ASP A 46 -10.04 -19.56 -7.90
CA ASP A 46 -10.55 -18.82 -6.74
C ASP A 46 -9.49 -18.01 -6.01
N THR A 47 -9.27 -16.76 -6.44
CA THR A 47 -8.65 -15.75 -5.58
C THR A 47 -9.68 -15.26 -4.57
N VAL A 48 -9.45 -15.53 -3.29
CA VAL A 48 -10.30 -15.07 -2.19
C VAL A 48 -9.60 -13.91 -1.48
N LEU A 49 -10.30 -12.80 -1.26
CA LEU A 49 -9.83 -11.67 -0.46
C LEU A 49 -10.80 -11.42 0.70
N GLY A 50 -10.24 -11.18 1.88
CA GLY A 50 -10.96 -10.87 3.11
C GLY A 50 -10.49 -9.55 3.70
N TYR A 51 -11.40 -8.90 4.44
CA TYR A 51 -11.09 -7.65 5.15
C TYR A 51 -11.57 -7.71 6.60
N PHE A 52 -10.76 -7.15 7.49
CA PHE A 52 -11.14 -6.91 8.87
C PHE A 52 -10.53 -5.59 9.36
N THR A 53 -11.26 -4.88 10.20
CA THR A 53 -10.77 -3.76 10.97
C THR A 53 -11.37 -3.81 12.37
N ASN A 54 -10.57 -3.45 13.37
CA ASN A 54 -11.04 -3.18 14.73
C ASN A 54 -11.38 -1.69 14.93
N ARG A 55 -11.43 -0.88 13.86
CA ARG A 55 -11.76 0.54 13.90
C ARG A 55 -13.23 0.75 13.58
N CYS A 56 -13.96 1.38 14.51
CA CYS A 56 -15.37 1.77 14.33
C CYS A 56 -16.28 0.60 13.89
N ASP A 57 -17.57 0.85 13.70
CA ASP A 57 -18.44 -0.10 13.01
C ASP A 57 -18.26 0.10 11.49
N ASP A 58 -17.53 -0.83 10.86
CA ASP A 58 -17.38 -0.90 9.40
C ASP A 58 -18.13 -2.12 8.86
N ARG A 59 -19.08 -1.89 7.93
CA ARG A 59 -19.95 -2.96 7.41
C ARG A 59 -19.20 -4.04 6.61
N PHE A 60 -17.98 -3.76 6.16
CA PHE A 60 -17.16 -4.72 5.42
C PHE A 60 -16.28 -5.55 6.36
N SER A 61 -16.09 -5.13 7.62
CA SER A 61 -15.21 -5.82 8.57
C SER A 61 -15.68 -7.25 8.85
N GLY A 62 -14.76 -8.21 8.79
CA GLY A 62 -15.03 -9.63 9.00
C GLY A 62 -15.60 -10.37 7.79
N ASN A 63 -15.70 -9.70 6.63
CA ASN A 63 -16.31 -10.26 5.43
C ASN A 63 -15.28 -10.49 4.31
N LEU A 64 -15.64 -11.36 3.38
CA LEU A 64 -14.93 -11.51 2.10
C LEU A 64 -15.25 -10.32 1.19
N LEU A 65 -14.21 -9.71 0.63
CA LEU A 65 -14.31 -8.64 -0.39
C LEU A 65 -14.48 -9.21 -1.81
N GLN A 66 -13.89 -10.37 -2.04
CA GLN A 66 -13.95 -11.09 -3.30
C GLN A 66 -14.09 -12.57 -3.00
N ASN A 67 -15.17 -13.16 -3.49
CA ASN A 67 -15.33 -14.60 -3.65
C ASN A 67 -15.80 -14.84 -5.09
N THR A 68 -15.27 -15.86 -5.75
CA THR A 68 -15.61 -16.22 -7.14
C THR A 68 -17.06 -16.59 -7.37
N HIS A 69 -17.81 -16.90 -6.31
CA HIS A 69 -19.24 -17.11 -6.39
C HIS A 69 -20.07 -15.80 -6.38
N GLN A 70 -19.47 -14.65 -6.07
CA GLN A 70 -20.16 -13.36 -6.09
C GLN A 70 -20.07 -12.71 -7.49
N LYS A 71 -21.18 -12.75 -8.23
CA LYS A 71 -21.36 -12.10 -9.56
C LYS A 71 -21.19 -10.57 -9.57
N SER A 72 -21.05 -9.93 -8.41
CA SER A 72 -20.99 -8.48 -8.26
C SER A 72 -19.84 -8.08 -7.34
N CYS A 73 -18.62 -8.38 -7.77
CA CYS A 73 -17.44 -7.84 -7.08
C CYS A 73 -17.09 -6.50 -7.75
N LYS A 74 -16.93 -5.44 -6.95
CA LYS A 74 -16.34 -4.19 -7.42
C LYS A 74 -14.96 -4.57 -7.99
N GLY A 75 -14.68 -4.24 -9.25
CA GLY A 75 -13.42 -4.66 -9.90
C GLY A 75 -12.17 -4.03 -9.27
N ILE A 76 -12.35 -2.93 -8.53
CA ILE A 76 -11.30 -2.16 -7.85
C ILE A 76 -11.79 -1.80 -6.45
N TYR A 77 -10.90 -1.97 -5.46
CA TYR A 77 -11.12 -1.57 -4.08
C TYR A 77 -9.90 -0.75 -3.62
N GLY A 78 -10.14 0.41 -3.00
CA GLY A 78 -9.09 1.20 -2.37
C GLY A 78 -9.26 1.32 -0.85
N LEU A 79 -8.15 1.28 -0.14
CA LEU A 79 -8.09 1.37 1.32
C LEU A 79 -6.93 2.29 1.72
N SER A 80 -7.13 3.09 2.76
CA SER A 80 -6.06 3.92 3.34
C SER A 80 -6.12 3.86 4.87
N ASN A 81 -5.84 4.98 5.54
CA ASN A 81 -5.98 5.08 6.99
C ASN A 81 -7.44 5.19 7.45
N SER A 82 -8.39 5.43 6.56
CA SER A 82 -9.81 5.22 6.88
C SER A 82 -10.26 3.78 6.59
N THR A 83 -11.50 3.47 6.95
CA THR A 83 -12.13 2.18 6.66
C THR A 83 -12.89 2.23 5.32
N PHE A 84 -13.35 1.08 4.81
CA PHE A 84 -14.09 1.01 3.54
C PHE A 84 -15.46 1.74 3.58
N SER A 85 -16.07 1.85 4.75
CA SER A 85 -17.36 2.55 4.93
C SER A 85 -17.20 4.07 4.92
N THR A 86 -16.01 4.59 5.21
CA THR A 86 -15.70 6.03 5.23
C THR A 86 -14.41 6.32 4.45
N PRO A 87 -14.36 6.05 3.13
CA PRO A 87 -13.15 6.24 2.34
C PRO A 87 -12.71 7.71 2.37
N TRP A 88 -11.40 7.95 2.44
CA TRP A 88 -10.85 9.28 2.25
C TRP A 88 -10.95 9.69 0.77
N PRO A 89 -11.09 10.99 0.44
CA PRO A 89 -11.26 11.44 -0.94
C PRO A 89 -10.19 10.95 -1.93
N LYS A 90 -8.96 10.73 -1.44
CA LYS A 90 -7.87 10.16 -2.26
C LYS A 90 -8.15 8.76 -2.79
N ILE A 91 -8.98 7.98 -2.09
CA ILE A 91 -9.37 6.64 -2.53
C ILE A 91 -10.22 6.73 -3.78
N ASP A 92 -11.22 7.62 -3.81
CA ASP A 92 -12.06 7.81 -5.01
C ASP A 92 -11.24 8.30 -6.21
N ARG A 93 -10.16 9.04 -5.97
CA ARG A 93 -9.20 9.43 -7.01
C ARG A 93 -8.36 8.24 -7.47
N ALA A 94 -7.78 7.48 -6.55
CA ALA A 94 -6.98 6.29 -6.85
C ALA A 94 -7.79 5.23 -7.62
N GLU A 95 -9.03 4.93 -7.20
CA GLU A 95 -9.88 3.95 -7.88
C GLU A 95 -10.15 4.34 -9.34
N ARG A 96 -10.38 5.64 -9.62
CA ARG A 96 -10.57 6.15 -10.98
C ARG A 96 -9.29 6.07 -11.81
N LEU A 97 -8.16 6.51 -11.27
CA LEU A 97 -6.87 6.42 -11.96
C LEU A 97 -6.51 4.98 -12.29
N MET A 98 -6.68 4.06 -11.34
CA MET A 98 -6.48 2.62 -11.56
C MET A 98 -7.41 2.08 -12.65
N GLN A 99 -8.68 2.50 -12.66
CA GLN A 99 -9.62 2.11 -13.69
C GLN A 99 -9.17 2.58 -15.08
N ASP A 100 -8.70 3.82 -15.20
CA ASP A 100 -8.19 4.38 -16.45
C ASP A 100 -6.95 3.64 -16.94
N ILE A 101 -6.01 3.30 -16.03
CA ILE A 101 -4.81 2.52 -16.34
C ILE A 101 -5.20 1.15 -16.91
N LEU A 102 -6.12 0.44 -16.26
CA LEU A 102 -6.56 -0.89 -16.69
C LEU A 102 -7.33 -0.86 -18.03
N GLN A 103 -8.01 0.25 -18.36
CA GLN A 103 -8.73 0.40 -19.63
C GLN A 103 -7.83 0.66 -20.84
N LYS A 104 -6.61 1.17 -20.64
CA LYS A 104 -5.66 1.47 -21.73
C LYS A 104 -5.15 0.23 -22.48
N LYS A 105 -5.36 -0.99 -21.94
CA LYS A 105 -4.96 -2.28 -22.55
C LYS A 105 -3.49 -2.32 -23.00
N THR A 106 -2.58 -1.80 -22.17
CA THR A 106 -1.14 -1.91 -22.38
C THR A 106 -0.62 -3.29 -21.96
N ASP A 107 0.66 -3.56 -22.24
CA ASP A 107 1.35 -4.71 -21.67
C ASP A 107 1.57 -4.55 -20.15
N LEU A 108 2.18 -5.57 -19.53
CA LEU A 108 2.40 -5.63 -18.10
C LEU A 108 3.25 -4.46 -17.58
N ASP A 109 4.31 -4.11 -18.32
CA ASP A 109 5.21 -3.03 -17.93
C ASP A 109 4.52 -1.66 -18.06
N GLY A 110 3.70 -1.44 -19.11
CA GLY A 110 2.88 -0.24 -19.19
C GLY A 110 1.85 -0.10 -18.06
N ILE A 111 1.28 -1.22 -17.59
CA ILE A 111 0.41 -1.22 -16.41
C ILE A 111 1.23 -0.85 -15.16
N LEU A 112 2.41 -1.44 -14.97
CA LEU A 112 3.31 -1.12 -13.86
C LEU A 112 3.64 0.36 -13.81
N GLU A 113 4.05 0.95 -14.93
CA GLU A 113 4.34 2.39 -14.99
C GLU A 113 3.11 3.22 -14.61
N GLY A 114 1.94 2.90 -15.17
CA GLY A 114 0.70 3.59 -14.80
C GLY A 114 0.40 3.48 -13.30
N MET A 115 0.59 2.31 -12.69
CA MET A 115 0.38 2.13 -11.24
C MET A 115 1.35 2.99 -10.41
N PHE A 116 2.62 3.10 -10.81
CA PHE A 116 3.58 3.96 -10.14
C PHE A 116 3.27 5.45 -10.34
N GLU A 117 2.83 5.86 -11.53
CA GLU A 117 2.34 7.23 -11.78
C GLU A 117 1.15 7.57 -10.87
N MET A 118 0.19 6.66 -10.74
CA MET A 118 -0.93 6.81 -9.80
C MET A 118 -0.46 6.93 -8.35
N LEU A 119 0.55 6.15 -7.94
CA LEU A 119 1.07 6.21 -6.56
C LEU A 119 1.84 7.50 -6.27
N LEU A 120 2.32 8.21 -7.30
CA LEU A 120 2.94 9.54 -7.20
C LEU A 120 1.93 10.69 -7.21
N ASP A 121 0.64 10.39 -7.34
CA ASP A 121 -0.42 11.38 -7.43
C ASP A 121 -0.55 12.20 -6.13
N SER A 122 -0.27 13.50 -6.25
CA SER A 122 -0.28 14.46 -5.15
C SER A 122 -1.44 15.45 -5.31
N SER A 123 -1.97 15.94 -4.18
CA SER A 123 -2.87 17.11 -4.15
C SER A 123 -2.12 18.40 -3.80
N GLY A 124 -0.79 18.35 -3.73
CA GLY A 124 0.09 19.45 -3.34
C GLY A 124 0.64 19.30 -1.91
N PRO A 125 1.31 20.36 -1.40
CA PRO A 125 1.99 20.32 -0.11
C PRO A 125 1.04 20.06 1.07
N ILE A 126 1.49 19.25 2.03
CA ILE A 126 0.76 19.00 3.28
C ILE A 126 0.86 20.23 4.20
N ARG A 127 -0.26 20.89 4.45
CA ARG A 127 -0.37 22.01 5.41
C ARG A 127 -1.29 21.68 6.59
N SER A 128 -2.12 20.66 6.42
CA SER A 128 -3.12 20.25 7.39
C SER A 128 -3.34 18.74 7.36
N ARG A 129 -4.05 18.22 8.36
CA ARG A 129 -4.50 16.82 8.36
C ARG A 129 -5.45 16.50 7.21
N GLU A 130 -6.19 17.50 6.71
CA GLU A 130 -7.13 17.32 5.61
C GLU A 130 -6.42 17.04 4.29
N ASP A 131 -5.26 17.65 4.08
CA ASP A 131 -4.43 17.43 2.87
C ASP A 131 -3.97 15.96 2.77
N MET A 132 -3.65 15.34 3.91
CA MET A 132 -3.31 13.91 3.98
C MET A 132 -4.45 12.98 3.53
N GLN A 133 -5.70 13.44 3.62
CA GLN A 133 -6.88 12.69 3.18
C GLN A 133 -7.11 12.80 1.67
N ARG A 134 -6.50 13.79 1.02
CA ARG A 134 -6.62 14.05 -0.43
C ARG A 134 -5.41 13.60 -1.23
N THR A 135 -4.24 13.51 -0.59
CA THR A 135 -3.00 13.13 -1.29
C THR A 135 -2.69 11.63 -1.17
N ILE A 136 -2.39 10.97 -2.30
CA ILE A 136 -1.89 9.59 -2.33
C ILE A 136 -0.40 9.63 -1.96
N HIS A 137 0.34 10.45 -2.70
CA HIS A 137 1.76 10.72 -2.47
C HIS A 137 1.97 11.89 -1.51
N VAL A 138 2.83 11.71 -0.51
CA VAL A 138 3.25 12.78 0.40
C VAL A 138 4.65 13.22 0.01
N GLU A 139 4.75 14.41 -0.58
CA GLU A 139 6.04 15.04 -0.89
C GLU A 139 6.83 15.32 0.40
N PRO A 140 8.17 15.21 0.39
CA PRO A 140 9.03 15.44 1.54
C PRO A 140 8.86 16.84 2.11
N PHE A 141 8.61 16.90 3.41
CA PHE A 141 8.69 18.13 4.18
C PHE A 141 9.37 17.86 5.52
N LEU A 142 9.92 18.91 6.12
CA LEU A 142 10.59 18.79 7.40
C LEU A 142 9.58 18.75 8.54
N LEU A 143 9.70 17.74 9.38
CA LEU A 143 9.01 17.67 10.67
C LEU A 143 10.01 17.78 11.82
N PRO A 144 9.61 18.38 12.95
CA PRO A 144 10.40 18.29 14.18
C PRO A 144 10.69 16.84 14.50
N SER A 145 11.93 16.53 14.86
CA SER A 145 12.37 15.17 15.20
C SER A 145 13.14 15.16 16.52
N GLN A 146 13.31 13.95 17.06
CA GLN A 146 14.30 13.68 18.10
C GLN A 146 15.72 13.71 17.49
N ALA A 147 16.76 13.77 18.32
CA ALA A 147 18.15 13.82 17.84
C ALA A 147 18.57 12.62 16.95
N ASN A 148 17.87 11.48 17.05
CA ASN A 148 18.12 10.31 16.20
C ASN A 148 17.48 10.40 14.80
N GLY A 149 16.61 11.38 14.56
CA GLY A 149 15.91 11.58 13.29
C GLY A 149 14.87 10.53 12.90
N VAL A 150 14.61 9.53 13.74
CA VAL A 150 13.65 8.43 13.47
C VAL A 150 12.30 8.67 14.13
N GLN A 151 12.28 9.42 15.22
CA GLN A 151 11.08 9.70 15.99
C GLN A 151 10.65 11.16 15.85
N LEU A 152 9.34 11.39 15.78
CA LEU A 152 8.79 12.73 15.79
C LEU A 152 9.15 13.45 17.09
N GLY A 153 9.60 14.69 16.94
CA GLY A 153 9.92 15.62 18.01
C GLY A 153 8.67 16.36 18.46
N VAL A 154 8.85 17.17 19.49
CA VAL A 154 7.82 18.13 19.92
C VAL A 154 8.03 19.46 19.23
N ILE A 155 7.01 20.31 19.23
CA ILE A 155 7.14 21.69 18.74
C ILE A 155 8.25 22.38 19.53
N GLY A 156 9.26 22.92 18.83
CA GLY A 156 10.46 23.50 19.45
C GLY A 156 11.66 22.55 19.55
N SER A 157 11.57 21.32 19.04
CA SER A 157 12.75 20.45 18.86
C SER A 157 13.83 21.17 18.04
N LYS A 158 15.09 20.99 18.46
CA LYS A 158 16.27 21.54 17.75
C LYS A 158 16.63 20.78 16.48
N HIS A 159 16.06 19.59 16.30
CA HIS A 159 16.31 18.71 15.16
C HIS A 159 15.07 18.59 14.30
N SER A 160 15.28 18.39 13.01
CA SER A 160 14.24 18.12 12.02
C SER A 160 14.64 16.96 11.14
N SER A 161 13.66 16.21 10.64
CA SER A 161 13.89 15.12 9.70
C SER A 161 12.84 15.12 8.60
N TRP A 162 13.21 14.58 7.45
CA TRP A 162 12.32 14.47 6.31
C TRP A 162 11.20 13.47 6.58
N TYR A 163 9.97 13.91 6.33
CA TYR A 163 8.78 13.07 6.35
C TYR A 163 8.11 13.09 4.97
N GLY A 164 7.79 11.92 4.45
CA GLY A 164 7.13 11.77 3.16
C GLY A 164 7.05 10.32 2.72
N THR A 165 6.49 10.08 1.54
CA THR A 165 6.46 8.75 0.93
C THR A 165 7.86 8.37 0.47
N ARG A 166 8.46 7.38 1.14
CA ARG A 166 9.83 6.92 0.82
C ARG A 166 9.85 5.89 -0.31
N THR A 167 8.93 4.94 -0.28
CA THR A 167 8.85 3.83 -1.23
C THR A 167 7.42 3.64 -1.71
N SER A 168 7.29 3.13 -2.93
CA SER A 168 6.02 2.68 -3.52
C SER A 168 6.17 1.25 -3.99
N THR A 169 5.11 0.45 -3.82
CA THR A 169 5.15 -0.99 -4.10
C THR A 169 3.94 -1.39 -4.92
N VAL A 170 4.15 -2.20 -5.95
CA VAL A 170 3.11 -2.82 -6.76
C VAL A 170 3.31 -4.34 -6.75
N LEU A 171 2.26 -5.07 -6.35
CA LEU A 171 2.20 -6.53 -6.42
C LEU A 171 1.11 -6.93 -7.40
N MET A 172 1.49 -7.63 -8.46
CA MET A 172 0.57 -8.18 -9.45
C MET A 172 0.57 -9.69 -9.36
N ILE A 173 -0.63 -10.28 -9.39
CA ILE A 173 -0.82 -11.72 -9.34
C ILE A 173 -1.67 -12.13 -10.55
N SER A 174 -1.06 -12.88 -11.48
CA SER A 174 -1.77 -13.38 -12.66
C SER A 174 -2.78 -14.46 -12.27
N ARG A 175 -4.00 -14.33 -12.79
CA ARG A 175 -5.02 -15.39 -12.75
C ARG A 175 -4.89 -16.38 -13.91
N HIS A 176 -4.14 -16.03 -14.95
CA HIS A 176 -3.93 -16.88 -16.13
C HIS A 176 -2.69 -17.76 -15.96
N ALA A 177 -2.77 -18.97 -16.49
CA ALA A 177 -1.62 -19.88 -16.57
C ALA A 177 -0.63 -19.39 -17.65
N PRO A 178 0.70 -19.47 -17.41
CA PRO A 178 1.32 -19.83 -16.14
C PRO A 178 1.10 -18.74 -15.08
N ARG A 179 0.71 -19.16 -13.86
CA ARG A 179 0.48 -18.22 -12.77
C ARG A 179 1.81 -17.66 -12.32
N ARG A 180 1.86 -16.34 -12.22
CA ARG A 180 3.04 -15.59 -11.81
C ARG A 180 2.65 -14.47 -10.87
N ALA A 181 3.53 -14.17 -9.95
CA ALA A 181 3.49 -12.97 -9.17
C ALA A 181 4.68 -12.08 -9.55
N VAL A 182 4.42 -10.78 -9.67
CA VAL A 182 5.43 -9.75 -9.91
C VAL A 182 5.33 -8.73 -8.79
N PHE A 183 6.40 -8.59 -8.04
CA PHE A 183 6.59 -7.55 -7.04
C PHE A 183 7.57 -6.53 -7.59
N VAL A 184 7.18 -5.26 -7.57
CA VAL A 184 8.07 -4.14 -7.88
C VAL A 184 7.98 -3.13 -6.75
N GLU A 185 9.12 -2.74 -6.19
CA GLU A 185 9.23 -1.64 -5.25
C GLU A 185 10.21 -0.59 -5.77
N ARG A 186 9.82 0.67 -5.68
CA ARG A 186 10.63 1.82 -6.08
C ARG A 186 10.87 2.73 -4.89
N ASP A 187 12.11 3.17 -4.74
CA ASP A 187 12.38 4.37 -3.94
C ASP A 187 11.77 5.56 -4.67
N VAL A 188 11.08 6.45 -3.95
CA VAL A 188 10.48 7.64 -4.58
C VAL A 188 11.48 8.79 -4.63
N TYR A 189 12.32 8.91 -3.61
CA TYR A 189 13.31 9.96 -3.47
C TYR A 189 14.72 9.40 -3.25
N GLY A 190 15.72 10.09 -3.79
CA GLY A 190 17.13 9.85 -3.52
C GLY A 190 17.82 11.08 -2.95
N CYS A 191 18.96 10.88 -2.27
CA CYS A 191 19.86 11.94 -1.86
C CYS A 191 20.98 12.04 -2.91
N ILE A 192 20.98 13.08 -3.75
CA ILE A 192 21.88 13.20 -4.92
C ILE A 192 23.26 13.79 -4.53
N GLU A 193 23.47 14.22 -3.28
CA GLU A 193 24.71 14.85 -2.80
C GLU A 193 25.15 14.28 -1.44
N PRO A 194 26.44 14.42 -1.03
CA PRO A 194 26.94 13.83 0.21
C PRO A 194 26.04 14.15 1.40
N GLN A 195 25.77 13.10 2.19
CA GLN A 195 24.79 13.06 3.27
C GLN A 195 25.10 14.11 4.34
N ASN A 196 24.58 15.32 4.17
CA ASN A 196 24.42 16.27 5.26
C ASN A 196 22.97 16.21 5.76
N GLU A 197 22.73 16.56 7.01
CA GLU A 197 21.39 16.54 7.64
C GLU A 197 20.33 17.40 6.92
N HIS A 198 20.74 18.19 5.92
CA HIS A 198 19.91 19.10 5.14
C HIS A 198 19.82 18.77 3.64
N THR A 199 20.41 17.67 3.16
CA THR A 199 20.31 17.31 1.74
C THR A 199 18.84 17.05 1.41
N GLN A 200 18.28 17.87 0.51
CA GLN A 200 16.89 17.78 0.11
C GLN A 200 16.66 16.49 -0.71
N PRO A 201 15.64 15.68 -0.37
CA PRO A 201 15.31 14.51 -1.17
C PRO A 201 14.82 14.94 -2.55
N THR A 202 15.39 14.37 -3.59
CA THR A 202 15.02 14.65 -4.98
C THR A 202 14.21 13.49 -5.55
N LEU A 203 13.11 13.82 -6.23
CA LEU A 203 12.26 12.83 -6.87
C LEU A 203 13.07 12.06 -7.93
N LEU A 204 12.99 10.73 -7.90
CA LEU A 204 13.73 9.87 -8.80
C LEU A 204 13.00 9.71 -10.14
N ASP A 205 13.72 9.90 -11.23
CA ASP A 205 13.22 9.73 -12.59
C ASP A 205 13.46 8.30 -13.10
N PHE A 206 12.41 7.48 -13.02
CA PHE A 206 12.45 6.11 -13.53
C PHE A 206 12.41 6.04 -15.07
N GLY A 207 12.40 7.14 -15.81
CA GLY A 207 12.76 7.12 -17.24
C GLY A 207 14.23 6.76 -17.48
N GLN A 208 15.10 6.96 -16.47
CA GLN A 208 16.53 6.71 -16.58
C GLN A 208 16.90 5.30 -16.12
N GLN A 209 17.63 4.57 -16.98
CA GLN A 209 18.03 3.18 -16.70
C GLN A 209 18.96 3.07 -15.48
N SER A 210 19.83 4.06 -15.26
CA SER A 210 20.70 4.13 -14.07
C SER A 210 19.89 4.26 -12.78
N ILE A 211 18.80 5.03 -12.79
CA ILE A 211 17.91 5.17 -11.63
C ILE A 211 17.18 3.86 -11.36
N ARG A 212 16.57 3.24 -12.39
CA ARG A 212 15.93 1.92 -12.27
C ARG A 212 16.88 0.89 -11.66
N ALA A 213 18.10 0.80 -12.18
CA ALA A 213 19.09 -0.19 -11.73
C ALA A 213 19.46 -0.07 -10.23
N ASN A 214 19.39 1.13 -9.66
CA ASN A 214 19.79 1.39 -8.27
C ASN A 214 18.61 1.51 -7.30
N HIS A 215 17.41 1.85 -7.79
CA HIS A 215 16.26 2.24 -6.97
C HIS A 215 14.98 1.44 -7.24
N GLU A 216 15.00 0.51 -8.21
CA GLU A 216 13.91 -0.44 -8.44
C GLU A 216 14.32 -1.85 -8.01
N ARG A 217 13.48 -2.47 -7.19
CA ARG A 217 13.59 -3.87 -6.80
C ARG A 217 12.44 -4.63 -7.44
N ARG A 218 12.74 -5.47 -8.44
CA ARG A 218 11.77 -6.28 -9.17
C ARG A 218 12.02 -7.77 -8.94
N TYR A 219 10.99 -8.47 -8.48
CA TYR A 219 10.99 -9.91 -8.27
C TYR A 219 9.81 -10.53 -9.01
N GLU A 220 10.06 -11.64 -9.72
CA GLU A 220 9.04 -12.42 -10.41
C GLU A 220 9.19 -13.89 -10.03
N TRP A 221 8.09 -14.54 -9.68
CA TRP A 221 8.07 -15.96 -9.33
C TRP A 221 6.77 -16.63 -9.78
N SER A 222 6.84 -17.93 -10.06
CA SER A 222 5.68 -18.75 -10.35
C SER A 222 4.92 -19.09 -9.07
N LEU A 223 3.59 -19.17 -9.16
CA LEU A 223 2.69 -19.55 -8.06
C LEU A 223 2.20 -20.98 -8.19
#